data_AF-A0A2G9TEP5-F1
#
_entry.id   AF-A0A2G9TEP5-F1
#
_cell.length_a   1.000
_cell.length_b   1.000
_cell.length_c   1.000
_cell.angle_alpha   90.00
_cell.angle_beta   90.00
_cell.angle_gamma   90.00
#
_symmetry.space_group_name_H-M   'P 1'
#
loop_
_entity.id
_entity.type
_entity.pdbx_description
1 polymer ?
#
loop_
_entity_poly.entity_id
_entity_poly.type
_entity_poly.pdbx_seq_one_letter_code
_entity_poly.pdbx_strand_id
1 'polypeptide(L)' 'MKKRRERKLETRLKEMGHGGSLKIYGGELVPSRPYVTILVSMYDRADKILAEALEKYGIDPNNAIDYVLVE' A
#
# COMPACT_ATOMS: atom_id res chain seq x y z
N MET A 1 -2.24 18.44 15.34
CA MET A 1 -1.70 17.12 14.91
C MET A 1 -1.84 16.84 13.41
N LYS A 2 -2.96 17.21 12.74
CA LYS A 2 -3.22 16.96 11.30
C LYS A 2 -2.09 17.45 10.36
N LYS A 3 -1.65 18.71 10.55
CA LYS A 3 -0.59 19.40 9.78
C LYS A 3 0.77 18.68 9.73
N ARG A 4 1.11 17.87 10.75
CA ARG A 4 2.41 17.16 10.81
C ARG A 4 2.38 15.87 9.99
N ARG A 5 1.25 15.17 9.96
CA ARG A 5 1.07 13.95 9.17
C ARG A 5 1.01 14.26 7.68
N GLU A 6 0.32 15.34 7.31
CA GLU A 6 0.24 15.84 5.93
C GLU A 6 1.63 16.20 5.40
N ARG A 7 2.42 16.99 6.15
CA ARG A 7 3.81 17.31 5.79
C ARG A 7 4.68 16.07 5.61
N LYS A 8 4.56 15.06 6.48
CA LYS A 8 5.36 13.82 6.35
C LYS A 8 5.03 13.05 5.08
N LEU A 9 3.76 13.06 4.67
CA LEU A 9 3.29 12.47 3.42
C LEU A 9 3.82 13.25 2.22
N GLU A 10 3.71 14.58 2.23
CA GLU A 10 4.24 15.45 1.17
C GLU A 10 5.75 15.31 1.02
N THR A 11 6.52 15.26 2.11
CA THR A 11 7.97 15.05 2.06
C THR A 11 8.30 13.71 1.40
N ARG A 12 7.66 12.61 1.82
CA ARG A 12 7.90 11.29 1.22
C ARG A 12 7.52 11.23 -0.26
N LEU A 13 6.39 11.83 -0.64
CA LEU A 13 5.97 11.94 -2.04
C LEU A 13 7.00 12.73 -2.86
N LYS A 14 7.51 13.84 -2.31
CA LYS A 14 8.51 14.68 -2.96
C LYS A 14 9.88 13.98 -3.11
N GLU A 15 10.28 13.17 -2.13
CA GLU A 15 11.51 12.36 -2.18
C GLU A 15 11.40 11.18 -3.15
N MET A 16 10.21 10.60 -3.33
CA MET A 16 9.98 9.51 -4.30
C MET A 16 10.05 9.98 -5.76
N GLY A 17 9.88 11.27 -6.02
CA GLY A 17 9.93 11.88 -7.36
C GLY A 17 8.73 11.49 -8.23
N HIS A 18 8.72 10.24 -8.70
CA HIS A 18 7.71 9.66 -9.57
C HIS A 18 6.99 8.53 -8.82
N GLY A 19 5.86 8.86 -8.18
CA GLY A 19 5.07 7.92 -7.40
C GLY A 19 3.76 8.52 -6.95
N GLY A 20 2.98 7.75 -6.19
CA GLY A 20 1.67 8.16 -5.76
C GLY A 20 1.09 7.29 -4.66
N SER A 21 -0.17 7.56 -4.36
CA SER A 21 -0.95 6.83 -3.37
C SER A 21 -1.86 5.85 -4.09
N LEU A 22 -1.68 4.54 -3.88
CA LEU A 22 -2.50 3.49 -4.47
C LEU A 22 -3.46 2.91 -3.43
N LYS A 23 -4.74 2.77 -3.81
CA LYS A 23 -5.73 2.05 -3.01
C LYS A 23 -5.79 0.60 -3.49
N ILE A 24 -5.55 -0.34 -2.58
CA ILE A 24 -5.71 -1.77 -2.83
C ILE A 24 -6.98 -2.21 -2.15
N TYR A 25 -7.91 -2.80 -2.89
CA TYR A 25 -9.17 -3.32 -2.37
C TYR A 25 -9.02 -4.80 -2.01
N GLY A 26 -9.58 -5.18 -0.88
CA GLY A 26 -9.40 -6.52 -0.31
C GLY A 26 -10.50 -6.85 0.70
N GLY A 27 -11.66 -6.21 0.57
CA GLY A 27 -12.78 -6.37 1.51
C GLY A 27 -13.30 -7.81 1.58
N GLU A 28 -13.11 -8.61 0.52
CA GLU A 28 -13.46 -10.04 0.55
C GLU A 28 -12.49 -10.85 1.44
N LEU A 29 -11.23 -10.44 1.53
CA LEU A 29 -10.22 -11.06 2.41
C LEU A 29 -10.37 -10.58 3.86
N VAL A 30 -10.59 -9.28 4.05
CA VAL A 30 -10.71 -8.65 5.36
C VAL A 30 -11.94 -7.73 5.37
N PRO A 31 -13.14 -8.25 5.71
CA PRO A 31 -14.40 -7.50 5.64
C PRO A 31 -14.44 -6.22 6.47
N SER A 32 -13.67 -6.15 7.56
CA SER A 32 -13.56 -4.96 8.41
C SER A 32 -12.75 -3.82 7.77
N ARG A 33 -12.03 -4.08 6.67
CA ARG A 33 -11.14 -3.14 5.99
C ARG A 33 -11.34 -3.25 4.47
N PRO A 34 -12.21 -2.44 3.85
CA PRO A 34 -12.51 -2.59 2.42
C PRO A 34 -11.32 -2.29 1.51
N TYR A 35 -10.46 -1.35 1.91
CA TYR A 35 -9.23 -1.01 1.21
C TYR A 35 -8.11 -0.61 2.16
N VAL A 36 -6.87 -0.77 1.72
CA VAL A 36 -5.69 -0.13 2.31
C VAL A 36 -5.10 0.88 1.33
N THR A 37 -4.32 1.81 1.85
CA THR A 37 -3.62 2.79 1.02
C THR A 37 -2.12 2.66 1.24
N ILE A 38 -1.39 2.49 0.15
CA ILE A 38 0.07 2.34 0.12
C ILE A 38 0.69 3.44 -0.73
N LEU A 39 1.92 3.84 -0.40
CA LEU A 39 2.68 4.78 -1.22
C LEU A 39 3.56 3.96 -2.16
N VAL A 40 3.39 4.17 -3.46
CA VAL A 40 4.07 3.40 -4.50
C VAL A 40 4.91 4.30 -5.39
N SER A 41 6.11 3.86 -5.72
CA SER A 41 6.97 4.47 -6.73
C SER A 41 6.66 3.88 -8.10
N MET A 42 6.95 4.61 -9.18
CA MET A 42 6.89 4.07 -10.56
C MET A 42 7.86 2.91 -10.79
N TYR A 43 8.87 2.76 -9.92
CA TYR A 43 9.84 1.66 -9.97
C TYR A 43 9.47 0.48 -9.06
N ASP A 44 8.38 0.57 -8.29
CA ASP A 44 7.95 -0.51 -7.42
C ASP A 44 7.32 -1.63 -8.25
N ARG A 45 7.75 -2.85 -7.96
CA ARG A 45 7.23 -4.06 -8.60
C ARG A 45 6.02 -4.61 -7.84
N ALA A 46 5.20 -5.41 -8.53
CA ALA A 46 3.97 -5.95 -7.99
C ALA A 46 4.18 -6.82 -6.73
N ASP A 47 5.28 -7.57 -6.65
CA ASP A 47 5.68 -8.36 -5.47
C ASP A 47 5.82 -7.50 -4.22
N LYS A 48 6.52 -6.37 -4.34
CA LYS A 48 6.68 -5.40 -3.25
C LYS A 48 5.33 -4.78 -2.85
N ILE A 49 4.54 -4.36 -3.83
CA ILE A 49 3.23 -3.72 -3.62
C ILE A 49 2.28 -4.67 -2.91
N LEU A 50 2.25 -5.95 -3.32
CA LEU A 50 1.43 -6.99 -2.72
C LEU A 50 1.84 -7.24 -1.26
N ALA A 51 3.13 -7.39 -0.99
CA ALA A 51 3.63 -7.61 0.37
C ALA A 51 3.25 -6.46 1.33
N GLU A 52 3.41 -5.19 0.90
CA GLU A 52 3.00 -4.03 1.72
C GLU A 52 1.48 -4.00 1.93
N ALA A 53 0.69 -4.36 0.91
CA ALA A 53 -0.76 -4.44 1.04
C ALA A 53 -1.17 -5.51 2.06
N LEU A 54 -0.61 -6.72 1.98
CA LEU A 54 -0.88 -7.83 2.90
C LEU A 54 -0.52 -7.47 4.35
N GLU A 55 0.66 -6.88 4.56
CA GLU A 55 1.07 -6.37 5.88
C GLU A 55 0.06 -5.36 6.44
N LYS A 56 -0.42 -4.44 5.60
CA LYS A 56 -1.47 -3.48 5.99
C LYS A 56 -2.83 -4.11 6.19
N TYR A 57 -3.10 -5.29 5.67
CA TYR A 57 -4.28 -6.09 6.00
C TYR A 57 -4.10 -6.92 7.27
N GLY A 58 -2.88 -7.01 7.82
CA GLY A 58 -2.56 -7.89 8.93
C GLY A 58 -2.39 -9.34 8.52
N ILE A 59 -2.15 -9.58 7.22
CA ILE A 59 -1.84 -10.89 6.66
C ILE A 59 -0.31 -10.99 6.56
N ASP A 60 0.25 -12.14 6.96
CA ASP A 60 1.70 -12.34 6.90
C ASP A 60 2.21 -12.22 5.45
N PRO A 61 3.11 -11.27 5.14
CA PRO A 61 3.68 -11.12 3.79
C PRO A 61 4.47 -12.36 3.32
N ASN A 62 4.87 -13.27 4.22
CA ASN A 62 5.47 -14.55 3.82
C ASN A 62 4.51 -15.42 3.00
N ASN A 63 3.19 -15.22 3.15
CA ASN A 63 2.17 -15.92 2.38
C ASN A 63 1.86 -15.21 1.05
N ALA A 64 2.64 -14.20 0.63
CA ALA A 64 2.37 -13.44 -0.59
C ALA A 64 2.27 -14.30 -1.86
N ILE A 65 2.84 -15.50 -1.87
CA ILE A 65 2.74 -16.45 -2.99
C ILE A 65 1.30 -16.95 -3.24
N ASP A 66 0.43 -16.90 -2.23
CA ASP A 66 -0.97 -17.34 -2.30
C ASP A 66 -1.91 -16.23 -2.80
N TYR A 67 -1.38 -15.04 -3.09
CA TYR A 67 -2.17 -13.87 -3.48
C TYR A 67 -1.68 -13.27 -4.78
N VAL A 68 -2.57 -12.55 -5.46
CA VAL A 68 -2.27 -11.81 -6.68
C VAL A 68 -2.97 -10.46 -6.65
N LEU A 69 -2.32 -9.45 -7.22
CA LEU A 69 -2.96 -8.15 -7.47
C LEU A 69 -3.76 -8.23 -8.77
N VAL A 70 -4.98 -7.69 -8.74
CA VAL A 70 -5.90 -7.65 -9.88
C VAL A 70 -6.26 -6.19 -10.16
N GLU A 71 -6.43 -5.84 -11.44
CA GLU A 71 -6.81 -4.48 -11.88
C GLU A 71 -8.32 -4.24 -11.90
#